data_AF-A0A5S4WHB3-F1
#
_entry.id   AF-A0A5S4WHB3-F1
#
_cell.length_a   1.000
_cell.length_b   1.000
_cell.length_c   1.000
_cell.angle_alpha   90.00
_cell.angle_beta   90.00
_cell.angle_gamma   90.00
#
_symmetry.space_group_name_H-M   'P 1'
#
loop_
_entity.id
_entity.type
_entity.pdbx_description
1 polymer ?
#
loop_
_entity_poly.entity_id
_entity_poly.type
_entity_poly.pdbx_seq_one_letter_code
_entity_poly.pdbx_strand_id
1 'polypeptide(L)' 'MNDDFDFDLSPDQWAALRTLRNPVANNRLAKAYLVDSLVKLGLVVIDDGVPAMTPIGRKVLVRGSCRLLDLAA' A
#
# COMPACT_ATOMS: atom_id res chain seq x y z
N MET A 1 -16.72 9.15 14.50
CA MET A 1 -15.92 9.32 13.27
C MET A 1 -15.30 7.97 12.92
N ASN A 2 -16.05 7.15 12.19
CA ASN A 2 -15.61 5.87 11.66
C ASN A 2 -15.27 6.09 10.18
N ASP A 3 -14.07 6.60 9.92
CA ASP A 3 -13.50 6.51 8.58
C ASP A 3 -12.85 5.12 8.47
N ASP A 4 -13.73 4.13 8.41
CA ASP A 4 -13.42 2.71 8.31
C ASP A 4 -13.03 2.39 6.86
N PHE A 5 -11.88 2.92 6.43
CA PHE A 5 -11.22 2.43 5.23
C PHE A 5 -10.56 1.09 5.57
N ASP A 6 -11.38 0.08 5.83
CA ASP A 6 -11.01 -1.33 5.97
C ASP A 6 -10.75 -1.88 4.57
N PHE A 7 -9.67 -1.40 3.95
CA PHE A 7 -9.17 -2.08 2.76
C PHE A 7 -8.63 -3.43 3.20
N ASP A 8 -9.36 -4.49 2.86
CA ASP A 8 -8.93 -5.88 3.06
C ASP A 8 -7.78 -6.18 2.07
N LEU A 9 -6.62 -5.63 2.40
CA LEU A 9 -5.41 -5.77 1.63
C LEU A 9 -4.71 -7.06 2.05
N SER A 10 -4.45 -7.92 1.07
CA SER A 10 -3.59 -9.08 1.27
C SER A 10 -2.19 -8.64 1.73
N PRO A 11 -1.46 -9.47 2.50
CA PRO A 11 -0.10 -9.16 2.95
C PRO A 11 0.84 -8.70 1.83
N ASP A 12 0.70 -9.26 0.63
CA ASP A 12 1.47 -8.89 -0.57
C ASP A 12 1.18 -7.47 -1.08
N GLN A 13 -0.09 -7.07 -1.10
CA GLN A 13 -0.52 -5.72 -1.46
C GLN A 13 0.02 -4.71 -0.44
N TRP A 14 -0.03 -5.08 0.84
CA TRP A 14 0.52 -4.32 1.94
C TRP A 14 2.03 -4.12 1.82
N ALA A 15 2.76 -5.19 1.51
CA ALA A 15 4.20 -5.14 1.26
C ALA A 15 4.54 -4.29 0.03
N ALA A 16 3.73 -4.33 -1.03
CA ALA A 16 3.89 -3.47 -2.19
C ALA A 16 3.71 -1.98 -1.84
N LEU A 17 2.68 -1.67 -1.04
CA LEU A 17 2.41 -0.32 -0.56
C LEU A 17 3.55 0.19 0.35
N ARG A 18 4.10 -0.65 1.25
CA ARG A 18 5.31 -0.31 2.03
C ARG A 18 6.54 -0.03 1.14
N THR A 19 6.72 -0.82 0.08
CA THR A 19 7.83 -0.64 -0.87
C THR A 19 7.73 0.69 -1.60
N LEU A 20 6.52 1.17 -1.91
CA LEU A 20 6.32 2.49 -2.51
C LEU A 20 6.70 3.63 -1.55
N ARG A 21 6.51 3.45 -0.23
CA ARG A 21 6.98 4.42 0.77
C ARG A 21 8.51 4.41 0.89
N ASN A 22 9.14 3.25 0.77
CA ASN A 22 10.58 3.11 0.89
C ASN A 22 11.18 2.47 -0.37
N PRO A 23 11.60 3.27 -1.36
CA PRO A 23 12.11 2.77 -2.63
C PRO A 23 13.50 2.10 -2.54
N VAL A 24 13.96 1.73 -1.33
CA VAL A 24 15.20 0.99 -1.10
C VAL A 24 15.07 -0.41 -1.72
N ALA A 25 15.55 -0.46 -2.96
CA ALA A 25 16.04 -1.60 -3.71
C ALA A 25 15.11 -2.83 -3.86
N ASN A 26 14.85 -3.15 -5.13
CA ASN A 26 14.92 -4.52 -5.64
C ASN A 26 13.64 -5.37 -5.76
N ASN A 27 12.49 -4.78 -6.14
CA ASN A 27 11.40 -5.61 -6.69
C ASN A 27 10.45 -4.92 -7.69
N ARG A 28 10.99 -4.13 -8.64
CA ARG A 28 10.18 -3.34 -9.59
C ARG A 28 9.33 -4.18 -10.56
N LEU A 29 9.72 -5.43 -10.84
CA LEU A 29 9.05 -6.24 -11.87
C LEU A 29 8.00 -7.21 -11.29
N ALA A 30 8.23 -7.84 -10.13
CA ALA A 30 7.27 -8.80 -9.58
C ALA A 30 6.03 -8.16 -8.92
N LYS A 31 6.01 -6.82 -8.77
CA LYS A 31 4.93 -6.10 -8.08
C LYS A 31 4.07 -5.23 -9.00
N ALA A 32 4.29 -5.22 -10.32
CA ALA A 32 3.50 -4.39 -11.23
C ALA A 32 1.99 -4.69 -11.17
N TYR A 33 1.60 -5.97 -11.08
CA TYR A 33 0.20 -6.38 -10.89
C TYR A 33 -0.38 -5.93 -9.53
N LEU A 34 0.44 -5.96 -8.48
CA LEU A 34 0.03 -5.47 -7.17
C LEU A 34 -0.13 -3.95 -7.18
N VAL A 35 0.76 -3.23 -7.86
CA VAL A 35 0.64 -1.77 -8.05
C VAL A 35 -0.64 -1.44 -8.82
N ASP A 36 -0.96 -2.15 -9.90
CA ASP A 36 -2.23 -1.98 -10.63
C ASP A 36 -3.46 -2.19 -9.72
N SER A 37 -3.43 -3.22 -8.88
CA SER A 37 -4.48 -3.48 -7.89
C SER A 37 -4.59 -2.33 -6.87
N LEU A 38 -3.47 -1.82 -6.37
CA LEU A 38 -3.45 -0.66 -5.46
C LEU A 38 -3.91 0.64 -6.12
N VAL A 39 -3.69 0.79 -7.43
CA VAL A 39 -4.20 1.91 -8.23
C VAL A 39 -5.72 1.81 -8.38
N LYS A 40 -6.26 0.62 -8.65
CA LYS A 40 -7.71 0.38 -8.66
C LYS A 40 -8.38 0.69 -7.33
N LEU A 41 -7.67 0.47 -6.22
CA LEU A 41 -8.13 0.82 -4.87
C LEU A 41 -7.94 2.31 -4.52
N GLY A 42 -7.31 3.12 -5.39
CA GLY A 42 -7.06 4.54 -5.15
C GLY A 42 -5.96 4.81 -4.09
N LEU A 43 -5.19 3.79 -3.72
CA LEU A 43 -4.11 3.89 -2.72
C LEU A 43 -2.79 4.36 -3.34
N VAL A 44 -2.65 4.16 -4.64
CA VAL A 44 -1.48 4.52 -5.44
C VAL A 44 -1.98 5.21 -6.71
N VAL A 45 -1.23 6.16 -7.23
CA VAL A 45 -1.46 6.80 -8.52
C VAL A 45 -0.21 6.65 -9.37
N ILE A 46 -0.34 6.50 -10.68
CA ILE A 46 0.81 6.54 -11.58
C ILE A 46 0.96 7.99 -12.04
N ASP A 47 2.00 8.66 -11.54
CA ASP A 47 2.37 10.03 -11.88
C ASP A 47 3.63 9.96 -12.78
N ASP A 48 3.53 10.43 -14.02
CA ASP A 48 4.61 10.39 -15.01
C ASP A 48 5.22 8.97 -15.25
N GLY A 49 4.38 7.94 -15.18
CA GLY A 49 4.83 6.54 -15.30
C GLY A 49 5.50 5.99 -14.04
N VAL A 50 5.56 6.77 -12.95
CA VAL A 50 6.10 6.37 -11.66
C VAL A 50 4.95 6.17 -10.67
N PRO A 51 4.85 5.01 -10.00
CA PRO A 51 3.84 4.81 -8.98
C PRO A 51 4.15 5.67 -7.74
N ALA A 52 3.24 6.57 -7.41
CA ALA A 52 3.28 7.48 -6.27
C ALA A 52 2.16 7.14 -5.28
N MET A 53 2.44 7.25 -3.98
CA MET A 53 1.47 6.93 -2.94
C MET A 53 0.49 8.08 -2.71
N THR A 54 -0.81 7.77 -2.69
CA THR A 54 -1.85 8.76 -2.42
C THR A 54 -1.98 9.07 -0.92
N PRO A 55 -2.64 10.17 -0.52
CA PRO A 55 -2.93 10.45 0.89
C PRO A 55 -3.74 9.32 1.57
N ILE A 56 -4.59 8.64 0.80
CA ILE A 56 -5.41 7.51 1.27
C ILE A 56 -4.51 6.30 1.54
N GLY A 57 -3.64 5.93 0.59
CA GLY A 57 -2.65 4.87 0.77
C GLY A 57 -1.77 5.09 1.99
N ARG A 58 -1.36 6.33 2.25
CA ARG A 58 -0.58 6.69 3.45
C ARG A 58 -1.36 6.46 4.75
N LYS A 59 -2.65 6.84 4.81
CA LYS A 59 -3.50 6.61 5.99
C LYS A 59 -3.70 5.12 6.26
N VAL A 60 -3.99 4.34 5.20
CA VAL A 60 -4.13 2.88 5.28
C VAL A 60 -2.86 2.24 5.82
N LEU A 61 -1.69 2.70 5.33
CA LEU A 61 -0.40 2.22 5.80
C LEU A 61 -0.13 2.55 7.28
N VAL A 62 -0.54 3.71 7.78
CA VAL A 62 -0.35 4.02 9.20
C VAL A 62 -1.25 3.12 10.05
N ARG A 63 -2.51 2.94 9.65
CA ARG A 63 -3.50 2.21 10.45
C ARG A 63 -3.31 0.70 10.42
N GLY A 64 -3.06 0.09 9.26
CA GLY A 64 -2.80 -1.35 9.19
C GLY A 64 -1.43 -1.76 9.77
N SER A 65 -0.47 -0.83 9.91
CA SER A 65 0.79 -1.11 10.62
C SER A 65 0.53 -1.39 12.10
N CYS A 66 -0.43 -0.68 12.72
CA CYS A 66 -0.85 -0.95 14.09
C CYS A 66 -1.57 -2.29 14.22
N ARG A 67 -2.48 -2.64 13.29
CA ARG A 67 -3.19 -3.93 13.32
C ARG A 67 -2.25 -5.14 13.17
N LEU A 68 -1.22 -5.04 12.33
CA LEU A 68 -0.21 -6.11 12.15
C LEU A 68 0.71 -6.30 13.37
N LEU A 69 0.94 -5.24 14.16
CA LEU A 69 1.66 -5.35 15.43
C LEU A 69 0.82 -6.05 16.50
N ASP A 70 -0.49 -5.79 16.50
CA ASP A 70 -1.45 -6.45 17.39
C ASP A 70 -1.63 -7.94 17.06
N LEU A 71 -1.59 -8.30 15.77
CA LEU A 71 -1.75 -9.70 15.32
C LEU A 71 -0.49 -10.56 15.47
N ALA A 72 0.65 -9.95 15.80
CA ALA A 72 1.93 -10.63 15.98
C ALA A 72 2.30 -10.87 17.46
N ALA A 73 1.38 -10.59 18.39
CA ALA A 73 1.56 -10.76 19.83
C ALA A 73 0.88 -12.03 20.36
#